data_AF-A0A2E7L798-F1
#
_entry.id   AF-A0A2E7L798-F1
#
_cell.length_a   1.000
_cell.length_b   1.000
_cell.length_c   1.000
_cell.angle_alpha   90.00
_cell.angle_beta   90.00
_cell.angle_gamma   90.00
#
_symmetry.space_group_name_H-M   'P 1'
#
loop_
_entity.id
_entity.type
_entity.pdbx_description
1 polymer ?
#
loop_
_entity_poly.entity_id
_entity_poly.type
_entity_poly.pdbx_seq_one_letter_code
_entity_poly.pdbx_strand_id
1 'polypeptide(L)'
;MRRHGARLFKTGHRMNPIRSLVSWSLTTSITLVALSPNLASAAGEGWLVDFAEAKELAAKENKDILIEFTGSDWCPPCKALQKNVLSQDIFKREAPKQFILLFLDNPRDKSHQSEEEKAQYKRLAEAFQVTGVPTVFLVDAEGRAYARQVGYNGEKAPQYVANLSEKTKARETRDQFLAKAEQAQGVARAQFLHQAMQQIDTSLVLTTYKQIVQEIVELDENNQAGLKNQYAAKIELERIKTSSRIAGPDATLRSVDKLLVEMKPEGRDLQEALFLKAQIIYRQDREGCKQALITAHKAAPDSDTAKNISRILMQVFKTAIESKPEPPENDAPQP
;
A
#
# COMPACT_ATOMS: atom_id res chain seq x y z
N MET A 1 -61.38 -30.83 0.50
CA MET A 1 -61.61 -30.62 -0.95
C MET A 1 -60.38 -31.12 -1.71
N ARG A 2 -60.61 -32.08 -2.63
CA ARG A 2 -59.74 -32.64 -3.70
C ARG A 2 -58.30 -33.08 -3.31
N ARG A 3 -57.97 -34.39 -3.24
CA ARG A 3 -57.75 -35.38 -4.33
C ARG A 3 -56.58 -34.94 -5.25
N HIS A 4 -55.51 -35.69 -5.57
CA HIS A 4 -55.16 -37.12 -5.60
C HIS A 4 -53.60 -37.23 -5.60
N GLY A 5 -52.98 -38.25 -5.01
CA GLY A 5 -52.67 -39.55 -5.66
C GLY A 5 -51.17 -39.59 -6.05
N ALA A 6 -50.29 -40.19 -5.25
CA ALA A 6 -49.94 -41.62 -5.19
C ALA A 6 -49.23 -42.18 -6.44
N ARG A 7 -47.98 -42.65 -6.26
CA ARG A 7 -47.34 -43.91 -6.71
C ARG A 7 -45.84 -43.70 -7.01
N LEU A 8 -44.96 -44.33 -6.23
CA LEU A 8 -44.36 -45.68 -6.39
C LEU A 8 -43.31 -45.75 -7.50
N PHE A 9 -42.16 -46.37 -7.17
CA PHE A 9 -41.24 -47.22 -7.96
C PHE A 9 -39.82 -46.99 -7.38
N LYS A 10 -39.19 -47.91 -6.62
CA LYS A 10 -38.67 -49.27 -6.86
C LYS A 10 -37.13 -49.24 -6.77
N THR A 11 -36.60 -50.19 -5.97
CA THR A 11 -35.38 -51.01 -6.15
C THR A 11 -34.02 -50.32 -6.32
N GLY A 12 -33.11 -50.52 -5.36
CA GLY A 12 -31.90 -51.35 -5.54
C GLY A 12 -30.70 -50.48 -5.97
N HIS A 13 -29.44 -50.69 -5.64
CA HIS A 13 -28.69 -51.82 -5.11
C HIS A 13 -27.48 -51.30 -4.31
N ARG A 14 -26.85 -52.24 -3.62
CA ARG A 14 -25.68 -52.17 -2.75
C ARG A 14 -24.35 -51.82 -3.48
N MET A 15 -23.40 -51.35 -2.67
CA MET A 15 -21.93 -51.62 -2.67
C MET A 15 -20.94 -50.69 -3.42
N ASN A 16 -20.25 -49.89 -2.61
CA ASN A 16 -18.80 -49.84 -2.33
C ASN A 16 -17.74 -49.41 -3.38
N PRO A 17 -16.59 -48.89 -2.90
CA PRO A 17 -15.77 -47.88 -3.57
C PRO A 17 -14.61 -48.47 -4.37
N ILE A 18 -14.15 -47.76 -5.39
CA ILE A 18 -12.93 -48.11 -6.13
C ILE A 18 -11.98 -46.92 -6.16
N ARG A 19 -10.80 -47.15 -5.59
CA ARG A 19 -9.58 -46.35 -5.72
C ARG A 19 -9.03 -46.49 -7.15
N SER A 20 -8.59 -45.38 -7.74
CA SER A 20 -7.72 -45.28 -8.93
C SER A 20 -6.97 -43.94 -8.73
N LEU A 21 -5.66 -43.82 -8.50
CA LEU A 21 -4.43 -44.37 -9.10
C LEU A 21 -4.22 -44.06 -10.59
N VAL A 22 -3.42 -43.00 -10.78
CA VAL A 22 -2.42 -42.74 -11.83
C VAL A 22 -2.92 -42.11 -13.14
N SER A 23 -2.42 -40.90 -13.42
CA SER A 23 -1.68 -40.60 -14.66
C SER A 23 -0.98 -39.24 -14.55
N TRP A 24 0.35 -39.28 -14.36
CA TRP A 24 1.20 -38.13 -14.67
C TRP A 24 1.34 -38.06 -16.19
N SER A 25 0.70 -37.06 -16.80
CA SER A 25 0.98 -36.69 -18.18
C SER A 25 1.95 -35.52 -18.16
N LEU A 26 3.21 -35.76 -18.53
CA LEU A 26 4.16 -34.71 -18.90
C LEU A 26 3.65 -34.06 -20.19
N THR A 27 3.02 -32.90 -20.08
CA THR A 27 2.80 -32.01 -21.22
C THR A 27 3.95 -31.03 -21.30
N THR A 28 4.81 -31.22 -22.29
CA THR A 28 5.86 -30.28 -22.68
C THR A 28 5.19 -29.02 -23.25
N SER A 29 4.94 -28.03 -22.39
CA SER A 29 4.43 -26.74 -22.82
C SER A 29 5.51 -25.99 -23.59
N ILE A 30 5.37 -25.93 -24.91
CA ILE A 30 6.13 -25.00 -25.76
C ILE A 30 5.61 -23.60 -25.44
N THR A 31 6.32 -22.86 -24.60
CA THR A 31 6.09 -21.43 -24.40
C THR A 31 6.45 -20.68 -25.67
N LEU A 32 5.43 -20.35 -26.46
CA LEU A 32 5.52 -19.37 -27.53
C LEU A 32 5.78 -18.00 -26.88
N VAL A 33 7.03 -17.53 -26.92
CA VAL A 33 7.37 -16.15 -26.54
C VAL A 33 6.86 -15.26 -27.66
N ALA A 34 5.67 -14.69 -27.47
CA ALA A 34 5.16 -13.63 -28.33
C ALA A 34 6.03 -12.39 -28.09
N LEU A 35 6.91 -12.07 -29.03
CA LEU A 35 7.60 -10.79 -29.07
C LEU A 35 6.57 -9.72 -29.49
N SER A 36 5.97 -9.05 -28.51
CA SER A 36 5.21 -7.82 -28.77
C SER A 36 6.19 -6.73 -29.22
N PRO A 37 5.92 -6.01 -30.32
CA PRO A 37 6.79 -4.92 -30.76
C PRO A 37 6.74 -3.78 -29.72
N ASN A 38 7.87 -3.52 -29.06
CA ASN A 38 8.07 -2.34 -28.22
C ASN A 38 8.01 -1.10 -29.12
N LEU A 39 6.85 -0.44 -29.17
CA LEU A 39 6.81 0.98 -29.48
C LEU A 39 7.60 1.67 -28.36
N ALA A 40 8.66 2.38 -28.73
CA ALA A 40 9.46 3.16 -27.80
C ALA A 40 8.59 4.27 -27.20
N SER A 41 7.88 3.93 -26.13
CA SER A 41 7.13 4.84 -25.29
C SER A 41 8.11 5.63 -24.42
N ALA A 42 7.70 6.84 -24.00
CA ALA A 42 8.42 7.62 -23.00
C ALA A 42 8.67 6.84 -21.68
N ALA A 43 7.97 5.72 -21.49
CA ALA A 43 8.13 4.75 -20.41
C ALA A 43 9.53 4.10 -20.34
N GLY A 44 10.26 4.03 -21.47
CA GLY A 44 11.53 3.31 -21.56
C GLY A 44 11.37 1.79 -21.72
N GLU A 45 12.47 1.09 -21.99
CA GLU A 45 12.46 -0.35 -22.24
C GLU A 45 11.95 -1.15 -21.02
N GLY A 46 11.02 -2.07 -21.24
CA GLY A 46 10.49 -2.98 -20.21
C GLY A 46 9.30 -2.47 -19.39
N TRP A 47 8.77 -1.28 -19.70
CA TRP A 47 7.59 -0.72 -19.05
C TRP A 47 6.34 -0.87 -19.93
N LEU A 48 5.25 -1.34 -19.32
CA LEU A 48 3.92 -1.35 -19.92
C LEU A 48 3.25 0.01 -19.72
N VAL A 49 2.23 0.28 -20.53
CA VAL A 49 1.36 1.47 -20.41
C VAL A 49 -0.12 1.11 -20.21
N ASP A 50 -0.48 -0.17 -20.31
CA ASP A 50 -1.83 -0.69 -20.09
C ASP A 50 -1.92 -1.47 -18.77
N PHE A 51 -2.89 -1.11 -17.91
CA PHE A 51 -3.02 -1.74 -16.60
C PHE A 51 -3.66 -3.13 -16.66
N ALA A 52 -4.54 -3.39 -17.62
CA ALA A 52 -5.14 -4.71 -17.79
C ALA A 52 -4.08 -5.71 -18.25
N GLU A 53 -3.24 -5.34 -19.23
CA GLU A 53 -2.08 -6.12 -19.67
C GLU A 53 -1.12 -6.37 -18.51
N ALA A 54 -0.80 -5.33 -17.71
CA ALA A 54 0.07 -5.48 -16.55
C ALA A 54 -0.49 -6.50 -15.53
N LYS A 55 -1.80 -6.51 -15.29
CA LYS A 55 -2.45 -7.50 -14.42
C LYS A 55 -2.43 -8.91 -14.98
N GLU A 56 -2.71 -9.08 -16.27
CA GLU A 56 -2.65 -10.38 -16.93
C GLU A 56 -1.24 -10.97 -16.86
N LEU A 57 -0.21 -10.15 -17.13
CA LEU A 57 1.17 -10.58 -17.07
C LEU A 57 1.62 -10.86 -15.63
N ALA A 58 1.21 -10.03 -14.67
CA ALA A 58 1.49 -10.23 -13.25
C ALA A 58 0.94 -11.57 -12.74
N ALA A 59 -0.31 -11.89 -13.09
CA ALA A 59 -0.92 -13.18 -12.75
C ALA A 59 -0.20 -14.37 -13.42
N LYS A 60 0.17 -14.22 -14.69
CA LYS A 60 0.87 -15.27 -15.46
C LYS A 60 2.28 -15.54 -14.95
N GLU A 61 3.01 -14.49 -14.57
CA GLU A 61 4.41 -14.59 -14.12
C GLU A 61 4.55 -14.72 -12.60
N ASN A 62 3.44 -14.70 -11.85
CA ASN A 62 3.41 -14.67 -10.39
C ASN A 62 4.29 -13.53 -9.82
N LYS A 63 4.10 -12.34 -10.40
CA LYS A 63 4.78 -11.10 -10.03
C LYS A 63 3.79 -10.08 -9.50
N ASP A 64 4.28 -9.14 -8.72
CA ASP A 64 3.52 -7.94 -8.35
C ASP A 64 3.62 -6.90 -9.47
N ILE A 65 2.95 -5.76 -9.32
CA ILE A 65 3.01 -4.63 -10.25
C ILE A 65 3.61 -3.43 -9.53
N LEU A 66 4.64 -2.83 -10.12
CA LEU A 66 5.14 -1.51 -9.73
C LEU A 66 4.53 -0.48 -10.69
N ILE A 67 3.67 0.37 -10.16
CA ILE A 67 2.98 1.42 -10.91
C ILE A 67 3.64 2.75 -10.60
N GLU A 68 4.14 3.47 -11.60
CA GLU A 68 4.56 4.86 -11.48
C GLU A 68 3.50 5.78 -12.09
N PHE A 69 2.86 6.62 -11.26
CA PHE A 69 2.14 7.80 -11.74
C PHE A 69 3.10 8.97 -11.85
N THR A 70 3.21 9.56 -13.05
CA THR A 70 4.26 10.53 -13.35
C THR A 70 3.79 11.70 -14.21
N GLY A 71 4.67 12.70 -14.36
CA GLY A 71 4.51 13.84 -15.26
C GLY A 71 5.82 14.10 -16.00
N SER A 72 6.09 13.31 -17.03
CA SER A 72 7.43 13.10 -17.60
C SER A 72 8.12 14.39 -18.07
N ASP A 73 7.38 15.36 -18.61
CA ASP A 73 7.93 16.59 -19.19
C ASP A 73 7.92 17.81 -18.24
N TRP A 74 7.10 17.81 -17.20
CA TRP A 74 6.88 18.99 -16.34
C TRP A 74 7.23 18.81 -14.86
N CYS A 75 7.43 17.59 -14.37
CA CYS A 75 7.65 17.30 -12.95
C CYS A 75 9.15 17.08 -12.64
N PRO A 76 9.85 18.03 -11.97
CA PRO A 76 11.25 17.85 -11.60
C PRO A 76 11.55 16.63 -10.71
N PRO A 77 10.78 16.34 -9.63
CA PRO A 77 11.06 15.16 -8.81
C PRO A 77 10.82 13.85 -9.56
N CYS A 78 9.91 13.82 -10.54
CA CYS A 78 9.70 12.68 -11.42
C CYS A 78 10.94 12.41 -12.29
N LYS A 79 11.46 13.46 -12.94
CA LYS A 79 12.71 13.37 -13.72
C LYS A 79 13.90 12.94 -12.86
N ALA A 80 13.95 13.38 -11.61
CA ALA A 80 14.97 12.98 -10.66
C ALA A 80 14.87 11.49 -10.29
N LEU A 81 13.66 10.98 -10.00
CA LEU A 81 13.42 9.55 -9.75
C LEU A 81 13.82 8.70 -10.97
N GLN A 82 13.40 9.11 -12.17
CA GLN A 82 13.76 8.43 -13.41
C GLN A 82 15.29 8.37 -13.60
N LYS A 83 15.98 9.51 -13.43
CA LYS A 83 17.42 9.61 -13.64
C LYS A 83 18.21 8.82 -12.59
N ASN A 84 17.86 8.98 -11.32
CA ASN A 84 18.70 8.50 -10.22
C ASN A 84 18.37 7.07 -9.78
N VAL A 85 17.22 6.53 -10.19
CA VAL A 85 16.75 5.20 -9.77
C VAL A 85 16.30 4.38 -10.97
N LEU A 86 15.20 4.75 -11.63
CA LEU A 86 14.50 3.85 -12.56
C LEU A 86 15.30 3.54 -13.83
N SER A 87 16.22 4.43 -14.24
CA SER A 87 17.12 4.21 -15.37
C SER A 87 18.44 3.52 -15.01
N GLN A 88 18.73 3.31 -13.73
CA GLN A 88 19.98 2.71 -13.25
C GLN A 88 19.98 1.19 -13.47
N ASP A 89 21.16 0.62 -13.76
CA ASP A 89 21.32 -0.79 -14.09
C ASP A 89 20.84 -1.74 -12.98
N ILE A 90 21.05 -1.35 -11.72
CA ILE A 90 20.56 -2.15 -10.58
C ILE A 90 19.04 -2.23 -10.56
N PHE A 91 18.32 -1.15 -10.87
CA PHE A 91 16.86 -1.17 -10.92
C PHE A 91 16.39 -2.02 -12.11
N LYS A 92 16.94 -1.76 -13.30
CA LYS A 92 16.59 -2.50 -14.53
C LYS A 92 16.86 -4.01 -14.41
N ARG A 93 17.86 -4.41 -13.63
CA ARG A 93 18.20 -5.82 -13.39
C ARG A 93 17.33 -6.45 -12.31
N GLU A 94 17.06 -5.76 -11.20
CA GLU A 94 16.44 -6.37 -10.03
C GLU A 94 14.92 -6.21 -9.99
N ALA A 95 14.36 -5.06 -10.34
CA ALA A 95 12.92 -4.81 -10.24
C ALA A 95 12.08 -5.75 -11.13
N PRO A 96 12.45 -6.01 -12.41
CA PRO A 96 11.67 -6.92 -13.27
C PRO A 96 11.62 -8.38 -12.81
N LYS A 97 12.49 -8.78 -11.85
CA LYS A 97 12.43 -10.13 -11.27
C LYS A 97 11.20 -10.30 -10.37
N GLN A 98 10.74 -9.23 -9.73
CA GLN A 98 9.64 -9.25 -8.77
C GLN A 98 8.38 -8.53 -9.28
N PHE A 99 8.55 -7.60 -10.23
CA PHE A 99 7.50 -6.69 -10.66
C PHE A 99 7.30 -6.68 -12.16
N ILE A 100 6.04 -6.55 -12.58
CA ILE A 100 5.66 -5.96 -13.86
C ILE A 100 5.69 -4.45 -13.71
N LEU A 101 6.41 -3.75 -14.58
CA LEU A 101 6.57 -2.31 -14.51
C LEU A 101 5.49 -1.62 -15.35
N LEU A 102 4.72 -0.72 -14.72
CA LEU A 102 3.64 0.02 -15.37
C LEU A 102 3.85 1.53 -15.24
N PHE A 103 3.90 2.19 -16.39
CA PHE A 103 4.14 3.62 -16.50
C PHE A 103 2.83 4.35 -16.85
N LEU A 104 2.33 5.15 -15.90
CA LEU A 104 1.12 5.96 -16.07
C LEU A 104 1.53 7.43 -16.09
N ASP A 105 1.64 7.99 -17.29
CA ASP A 105 2.10 9.36 -17.49
C ASP A 105 0.96 10.34 -17.76
N ASN A 106 1.14 11.56 -17.30
CA ASN A 106 0.29 12.70 -17.61
C ASN A 106 1.15 13.90 -18.06
N PRO A 107 1.79 13.82 -19.24
CA PRO A 107 2.64 14.88 -19.79
C PRO A 107 1.81 16.11 -20.19
N ARG A 108 2.46 17.26 -20.38
CA ARG A 108 1.81 18.44 -20.99
C ARG A 108 1.61 18.23 -22.49
N ASP A 109 2.60 17.65 -23.16
CA ASP A 109 2.44 17.25 -24.55
C ASP A 109 1.63 15.94 -24.65
N LYS A 110 0.43 16.04 -25.21
CA LYS A 110 -0.50 14.93 -25.39
C LYS A 110 -0.38 14.23 -26.75
N SER A 111 0.54 14.67 -27.62
CA SER A 111 0.70 14.16 -28.99
C SER A 111 1.10 12.68 -29.04
N HIS A 112 1.75 12.19 -27.98
CA HIS A 112 2.21 10.80 -27.86
C HIS A 112 1.30 9.91 -27.00
N GLN A 113 0.12 10.38 -26.60
CA GLN A 113 -0.84 9.60 -25.83
C GLN A 113 -2.11 9.34 -26.63
N SER A 114 -2.53 8.08 -26.66
CA SER A 114 -3.87 7.66 -27.09
C SER A 114 -4.96 8.21 -26.16
N GLU A 115 -6.21 8.23 -26.63
CA GLU A 115 -7.34 8.65 -25.78
C GLU A 115 -7.60 7.62 -24.67
N GLU A 116 -7.33 6.35 -24.95
CA GLU A 116 -7.43 5.23 -24.00
C GLU A 116 -6.44 5.40 -22.85
N GLU A 117 -5.18 5.76 -23.11
CA GLU A 117 -4.17 6.02 -22.08
C GLU A 117 -4.57 7.23 -21.21
N LYS A 118 -5.08 8.31 -21.81
CA LYS A 118 -5.55 9.51 -21.08
C LYS A 118 -6.73 9.16 -20.16
N ALA A 119 -7.71 8.43 -20.68
CA ALA A 119 -8.87 7.99 -19.93
C ALA A 119 -8.48 7.01 -18.80
N GLN A 120 -7.56 6.07 -19.08
CA GLN A 120 -7.01 5.16 -18.09
C GLN A 120 -6.28 5.93 -16.98
N TYR A 121 -5.38 6.85 -17.32
CA TYR A 121 -4.65 7.64 -16.33
C TYR A 121 -5.63 8.33 -15.38
N LYS A 122 -6.64 9.03 -15.92
CA LYS A 122 -7.64 9.74 -15.09
C LYS A 122 -8.37 8.78 -14.15
N ARG A 123 -8.88 7.66 -14.68
CA ARG A 123 -9.60 6.64 -13.92
C ARG A 123 -8.74 6.02 -12.82
N LEU A 124 -7.50 5.65 -13.14
CA LEU A 124 -6.61 5.01 -12.19
C LEU A 124 -6.08 6.00 -11.15
N ALA A 125 -5.78 7.24 -11.54
CA ALA A 125 -5.38 8.28 -10.60
C ALA A 125 -6.49 8.57 -9.57
N GLU A 126 -7.76 8.55 -9.99
CA GLU A 126 -8.90 8.65 -9.10
C GLU A 126 -9.03 7.42 -8.19
N ALA A 127 -8.99 6.21 -8.76
CA ALA A 127 -9.13 4.96 -8.01
C ALA A 127 -8.01 4.76 -6.96
N PHE A 128 -6.78 5.13 -7.29
CA PHE A 128 -5.61 5.07 -6.39
C PHE A 128 -5.43 6.34 -5.55
N GLN A 129 -6.35 7.31 -5.66
CA GLN A 129 -6.33 8.58 -4.92
C GLN A 129 -4.97 9.33 -5.03
N VAL A 130 -4.48 9.44 -6.27
CA VAL A 130 -3.25 10.14 -6.61
C VAL A 130 -3.49 11.64 -6.57
N THR A 131 -2.83 12.32 -5.63
CA THR A 131 -2.95 13.79 -5.45
C THR A 131 -1.70 14.55 -5.88
N GLY A 132 -0.67 13.86 -6.34
CA GLY A 132 0.62 14.44 -6.76
C GLY A 132 1.52 13.39 -7.41
N VAL A 133 2.58 13.85 -8.07
CA VAL A 133 3.55 12.99 -8.77
C VAL A 133 5.00 13.37 -8.41
N PRO A 134 5.96 12.41 -8.43
CA PRO A 134 5.72 10.99 -8.71
C PRO A 134 4.94 10.34 -7.56
N THR A 135 4.03 9.41 -7.87
CA THR A 135 3.47 8.50 -6.86
C THR A 135 3.68 7.08 -7.36
N VAL A 136 4.40 6.28 -6.56
CA VAL A 136 4.65 4.87 -6.86
C VAL A 136 3.77 3.99 -5.99
N PHE A 137 3.13 2.99 -6.59
CA PHE A 137 2.42 1.94 -5.88
C PHE A 137 3.05 0.58 -6.15
N LEU A 138 3.07 -0.26 -5.12
CA LEU A 138 3.24 -1.69 -5.29
C LEU A 138 1.91 -2.37 -5.05
N VAL A 139 1.54 -3.24 -5.99
CA VAL A 139 0.21 -3.82 -6.09
C VAL A 139 0.36 -5.32 -6.36
N ASP A 140 -0.42 -6.17 -5.70
CA ASP A 140 -0.43 -7.60 -6.04
C ASP A 140 -1.13 -7.87 -7.39
N ALA A 141 -1.05 -9.11 -7.88
CA ALA A 141 -1.64 -9.51 -9.15
C ALA A 141 -3.17 -9.28 -9.22
N GLU A 142 -3.86 -9.28 -8.07
CA GLU A 142 -5.29 -8.97 -8.00
C GLU A 142 -5.59 -7.47 -8.16
N GLY A 143 -4.58 -6.61 -8.01
CA GLY A 143 -4.73 -5.16 -8.06
C GLY A 143 -4.86 -4.50 -6.69
N ARG A 144 -4.56 -5.19 -5.58
CA ARG A 144 -4.59 -4.62 -4.22
C ARG A 144 -3.25 -3.97 -3.89
N ALA A 145 -3.27 -2.65 -3.74
CA ALA A 145 -2.09 -1.90 -3.32
C ALA A 145 -1.66 -2.32 -1.91
N TYR A 146 -0.36 -2.49 -1.69
CA TYR A 146 0.20 -2.82 -0.38
C TYR A 146 1.30 -1.86 0.07
N ALA A 147 1.89 -1.10 -0.85
CA ALA A 147 2.80 -0.01 -0.56
C ALA A 147 2.52 1.18 -1.46
N ARG A 148 2.77 2.37 -0.92
CA ARG A 148 2.64 3.65 -1.60
C ARG A 148 3.81 4.55 -1.23
N GLN A 149 4.39 5.22 -2.21
CA GLN A 149 5.40 6.26 -2.01
C GLN A 149 4.95 7.51 -2.77
N VAL A 150 4.82 8.64 -2.07
CA VAL A 150 4.48 9.93 -2.66
C VAL A 150 5.72 10.80 -2.69
N GLY A 151 6.06 11.31 -3.88
CA GLY A 151 7.26 12.08 -4.12
C GLY A 151 8.52 11.22 -4.22
N TYR A 152 9.65 11.88 -4.41
CA TYR A 152 10.98 11.28 -4.39
C TYR A 152 11.88 12.12 -3.47
N ASN A 153 12.51 11.44 -2.51
CA ASN A 153 13.28 12.03 -1.41
C ASN A 153 14.81 11.99 -1.65
N GLY A 154 15.24 11.58 -2.84
CA GLY A 154 16.67 11.46 -3.17
C GLY A 154 17.30 10.11 -2.83
N GLU A 155 16.50 9.07 -2.55
CA GLU A 155 16.98 7.68 -2.38
C GLU A 155 17.90 7.23 -3.53
N LYS A 156 19.03 6.59 -3.18
CA LYS A 156 19.94 5.98 -4.16
C LYS A 156 19.31 4.70 -4.72
N ALA A 157 19.59 4.35 -5.98
CA ALA A 157 19.00 3.17 -6.63
C ALA A 157 19.12 1.85 -5.85
N PRO A 158 20.29 1.50 -5.24
CA PRO A 158 20.38 0.28 -4.44
C PRO A 158 19.45 0.26 -3.22
N GLN A 159 19.32 1.40 -2.53
CA GLN A 159 18.42 1.55 -1.39
C GLN A 159 16.96 1.44 -1.84
N TYR A 160 16.62 2.05 -2.97
CA TYR A 160 15.27 1.96 -3.53
C TYR A 160 14.89 0.51 -3.84
N VAL A 161 15.76 -0.24 -4.53
CA VAL A 161 15.53 -1.66 -4.84
C VAL A 161 15.40 -2.49 -3.56
N ALA A 162 16.24 -2.25 -2.55
CA ALA A 162 16.13 -2.94 -1.26
C ALA A 162 14.78 -2.66 -0.59
N ASN A 163 14.33 -1.40 -0.59
CA ASN A 163 13.01 -1.01 -0.07
C ASN A 163 11.87 -1.73 -0.79
N LEU A 164 11.95 -1.89 -2.13
CA LEU A 164 10.95 -2.65 -2.88
C LEU A 164 10.84 -4.09 -2.36
N SER A 165 11.98 -4.78 -2.21
CA SER A 165 12.00 -6.15 -1.71
C SER A 165 11.50 -6.26 -0.26
N GLU A 166 11.78 -5.28 0.60
CA GLU A 166 11.23 -5.23 1.95
C GLU A 166 9.70 -5.10 1.96
N LYS A 167 9.14 -4.26 1.08
CA LYS A 167 7.68 -4.12 0.94
C LYS A 167 7.04 -5.41 0.41
N THR A 168 7.69 -6.13 -0.50
CA THR A 168 7.20 -7.45 -0.95
C THR A 168 7.15 -8.46 0.21
N LYS A 169 8.16 -8.50 1.08
CA LYS A 169 8.14 -9.37 2.28
C LYS A 169 7.01 -9.00 3.24
N ALA A 170 6.73 -7.71 3.40
CA ALA A 170 5.59 -7.25 4.20
C ALA A 170 4.26 -7.73 3.59
N ARG A 171 4.13 -7.66 2.25
CA ARG A 171 2.98 -8.21 1.52
C ARG A 171 2.83 -9.72 1.70
N GLU A 172 3.90 -10.49 1.61
CA GLU A 172 3.85 -11.94 1.87
C GLU A 172 3.40 -12.23 3.32
N THR A 173 3.87 -11.45 4.28
CA THR A 173 3.45 -11.55 5.69
C THR A 173 1.96 -11.21 5.85
N ARG A 174 1.45 -10.18 5.14
CA ARG A 174 0.02 -9.89 5.05
C ARG A 174 -0.73 -11.13 4.57
N ASP A 175 -0.32 -11.73 3.46
CA ASP A 175 -1.01 -12.87 2.83
C ASP A 175 -1.06 -14.08 3.77
N GLN A 176 0.00 -14.35 4.52
CA GLN A 176 0.01 -15.38 5.55
C GLN A 176 -1.02 -15.14 6.65
N PHE A 177 -1.21 -13.89 7.09
CA PHE A 177 -2.23 -13.55 8.07
C PHE A 177 -3.65 -13.59 7.49
N LEU A 178 -3.84 -13.18 6.23
CA LEU A 178 -5.12 -13.32 5.54
C LEU A 178 -5.52 -14.80 5.42
N ALA A 179 -4.59 -15.68 5.05
CA ALA A 179 -4.84 -17.12 5.00
C ALA A 179 -5.20 -17.71 6.37
N LYS A 180 -4.58 -17.23 7.46
CA LYS A 180 -4.98 -17.61 8.83
C LYS A 180 -6.38 -17.09 9.19
N ALA A 181 -6.72 -15.87 8.77
CA ALA A 181 -8.04 -15.29 9.00
C ALA A 181 -9.14 -16.11 8.34
N GLU A 182 -8.91 -16.62 7.12
CA GLU A 182 -9.84 -17.53 6.41
C GLU A 182 -10.20 -18.79 7.20
N GLN A 183 -9.30 -19.27 8.05
CA GLN A 183 -9.50 -20.46 8.88
C GLN A 183 -10.02 -20.15 10.30
N ALA A 184 -10.23 -18.86 10.61
CA ALA A 184 -10.67 -18.40 11.92
C ALA A 184 -12.08 -17.80 11.88
N GLN A 185 -12.69 -17.63 13.06
CA GLN A 185 -13.99 -16.98 13.22
C GLN A 185 -13.98 -16.01 14.41
N GLY A 186 -14.94 -15.09 14.45
CA GLY A 186 -15.10 -14.12 15.54
C GLY A 186 -13.84 -13.29 15.79
N VAL A 187 -13.57 -13.00 17.07
CA VAL A 187 -12.43 -12.16 17.50
C VAL A 187 -11.08 -12.70 17.03
N ALA A 188 -10.88 -14.02 16.94
CA ALA A 188 -9.63 -14.59 16.45
C ALA A 188 -9.39 -14.24 14.96
N ARG A 189 -10.45 -14.24 14.15
CA ARG A 189 -10.38 -13.76 12.76
C ARG A 189 -10.08 -12.27 12.71
N ALA A 190 -10.72 -11.47 13.56
CA ALA A 190 -10.44 -10.03 13.65
C ALA A 190 -8.96 -9.74 13.96
N GLN A 191 -8.35 -10.53 14.86
CA GLN A 191 -6.93 -10.41 15.20
C GLN A 191 -6.01 -10.75 14.02
N PHE A 192 -6.29 -11.81 13.27
CA PHE A 192 -5.49 -12.13 12.07
C PHE A 192 -5.64 -11.09 10.97
N LEU A 193 -6.86 -10.60 10.72
CA LEU A 193 -7.08 -9.50 9.78
C LEU A 193 -6.33 -8.23 10.23
N HIS A 194 -6.34 -7.92 11.53
CA HIS A 194 -5.57 -6.81 12.08
C HIS A 194 -4.06 -6.99 11.86
N GLN A 195 -3.51 -8.17 12.14
CA GLN A 195 -2.09 -8.48 11.91
C GLN A 195 -1.71 -8.34 10.44
N ALA A 196 -2.61 -8.71 9.51
CA ALA A 196 -2.42 -8.46 8.09
C ALA A 196 -2.34 -6.96 7.78
N MET A 197 -3.24 -6.15 8.35
CA MET A 197 -3.25 -4.69 8.14
C MET A 197 -2.04 -3.98 8.73
N GLN A 198 -1.44 -4.52 9.80
CA GLN A 198 -0.19 -3.98 10.35
C GLN A 198 1.00 -4.08 9.38
N GLN A 199 0.94 -4.98 8.40
CA GLN A 199 1.98 -5.12 7.37
C GLN A 199 1.82 -4.13 6.20
N ILE A 200 0.70 -3.43 6.15
CA ILE A 200 0.35 -2.55 5.04
C ILE A 200 0.59 -1.10 5.41
N ASP A 201 0.90 -0.29 4.41
CA ASP A 201 1.03 1.14 4.61
C ASP A 201 -0.28 1.74 5.14
N THR A 202 -0.19 2.57 6.19
CA THR A 202 -1.36 3.07 6.92
C THR A 202 -2.33 3.80 6.00
N SER A 203 -1.80 4.50 5.00
CA SER A 203 -2.57 5.25 3.99
C SER A 203 -3.48 4.37 3.12
N LEU A 204 -3.20 3.06 3.04
CA LEU A 204 -3.95 2.10 2.25
C LEU A 204 -5.02 1.36 3.05
N VAL A 205 -4.88 1.30 4.38
CA VAL A 205 -5.78 0.51 5.25
C VAL A 205 -7.23 0.97 5.13
N LEU A 206 -7.48 2.28 5.12
CA LEU A 206 -8.84 2.83 5.02
C LEU A 206 -9.32 3.09 3.59
N THR A 207 -8.47 2.86 2.59
CA THR A 207 -8.80 3.05 1.18
C THR A 207 -8.93 1.70 0.48
N THR A 208 -7.81 1.02 0.23
CA THR A 208 -7.76 -0.30 -0.43
C THR A 208 -8.41 -1.40 0.41
N TYR A 209 -8.27 -1.36 1.74
CA TYR A 209 -8.72 -2.46 2.63
C TYR A 209 -9.93 -2.12 3.49
N LYS A 210 -10.73 -1.14 3.07
CA LYS A 210 -11.90 -0.67 3.83
C LYS A 210 -12.85 -1.79 4.25
N GLN A 211 -13.11 -2.78 3.39
CA GLN A 211 -13.99 -3.91 3.71
C GLN A 211 -13.41 -4.80 4.81
N ILE A 212 -12.10 -5.05 4.80
CA ILE A 212 -11.42 -5.80 5.86
C ILE A 212 -11.51 -5.03 7.19
N VAL A 213 -11.36 -3.71 7.16
CA VAL A 213 -11.52 -2.87 8.36
C VAL A 213 -12.95 -2.94 8.91
N GLN A 214 -13.96 -2.89 8.05
CA GLN A 214 -15.37 -3.03 8.45
C GLN A 214 -15.60 -4.39 9.11
N GLU A 215 -15.07 -5.46 8.50
CA GLU A 215 -15.17 -6.80 9.05
C GLU A 215 -14.48 -6.93 10.41
N ILE A 216 -13.29 -6.35 10.60
CA ILE A 216 -12.61 -6.34 11.91
C ILE A 216 -13.49 -5.69 12.99
N VAL A 217 -14.09 -4.54 12.68
CA VAL A 217 -14.96 -3.81 13.62
C VAL A 217 -16.21 -4.60 13.97
N GLU A 218 -16.82 -5.27 12.98
CA GLU A 218 -17.98 -6.13 13.18
C GLU A 218 -17.65 -7.36 14.03
N LEU A 219 -16.53 -8.02 13.75
CA LEU A 219 -16.08 -9.21 14.49
C LEU A 219 -15.62 -8.90 15.93
N ASP A 220 -15.25 -7.65 16.23
CA ASP A 220 -14.89 -7.16 17.56
C ASP A 220 -15.92 -6.15 18.10
N GLU A 221 -17.22 -6.38 17.86
CA GLU A 221 -18.29 -5.43 18.20
C GLU A 221 -18.32 -5.02 19.69
N ASN A 222 -17.92 -5.92 20.59
CA ASN A 222 -17.85 -5.73 22.03
C ASN A 222 -16.47 -5.22 22.50
N ASN A 223 -15.57 -4.94 21.55
CA ASN A 223 -14.22 -4.45 21.78
C ASN A 223 -13.41 -5.37 22.71
N GLN A 224 -13.57 -6.69 22.57
CA GLN A 224 -12.85 -7.69 23.36
C GLN A 224 -11.36 -7.70 23.03
N ALA A 225 -11.01 -7.49 21.76
CA ALA A 225 -9.61 -7.37 21.31
C ALA A 225 -9.10 -5.92 21.27
N GLY A 226 -9.95 -4.93 21.59
CA GLY A 226 -9.59 -3.51 21.50
C GLY A 226 -9.56 -2.94 20.08
N LEU A 227 -9.84 -3.77 19.07
CA LEU A 227 -9.68 -3.43 17.66
C LEU A 227 -10.77 -2.45 17.21
N LYS A 228 -12.01 -2.63 17.68
CA LYS A 228 -13.10 -1.70 17.35
C LYS A 228 -12.73 -0.26 17.70
N ASN A 229 -12.24 -0.02 18.91
CA ASN A 229 -11.84 1.31 19.35
C ASN A 229 -10.62 1.82 18.57
N GLN A 230 -9.64 0.95 18.32
CA GLN A 230 -8.46 1.31 17.52
C GLN A 230 -8.83 1.76 16.10
N TYR A 231 -9.67 1.00 15.40
CA TYR A 231 -10.11 1.36 14.05
C TYR A 231 -11.07 2.56 14.06
N ALA A 232 -11.90 2.73 15.08
CA ALA A 232 -12.70 3.94 15.25
C ALA A 232 -11.82 5.19 15.36
N ALA A 233 -10.73 5.12 16.14
CA ALA A 233 -9.77 6.23 16.27
C ALA A 233 -9.10 6.56 14.93
N LYS A 234 -8.71 5.52 14.17
CA LYS A 234 -8.12 5.69 12.83
C LYS A 234 -9.10 6.34 11.86
N ILE A 235 -10.35 5.89 11.83
CA ILE A 235 -11.40 6.46 10.97
C ILE A 235 -11.65 7.93 11.33
N GLU A 236 -11.73 8.25 12.62
CA GLU A 236 -11.94 9.64 13.07
C GLU A 236 -10.74 10.53 12.72
N LEU A 237 -9.51 10.03 12.86
CA LEU A 237 -8.31 10.77 12.46
C LEU A 237 -8.33 11.11 10.96
N GLU A 238 -8.70 10.16 10.09
CA GLU A 238 -8.85 10.45 8.67
C GLU A 238 -9.97 11.46 8.40
N ARG A 239 -11.12 11.34 9.08
CA ARG A 239 -12.21 12.32 8.96
C ARG A 239 -11.74 13.73 9.32
N ILE A 240 -10.96 13.87 10.39
CA ILE A 240 -10.36 15.14 10.82
C ILE A 240 -9.42 15.67 9.73
N LYS A 241 -8.53 14.83 9.20
CA LYS A 241 -7.59 15.22 8.13
C LYS A 241 -8.31 15.69 6.87
N THR A 242 -9.31 14.94 6.40
CA THR A 242 -10.07 15.29 5.18
C THR A 242 -10.87 16.58 5.36
N SER A 243 -11.46 16.80 6.55
CA SER A 243 -12.26 18.00 6.82
C SER A 243 -11.43 19.22 7.24
N SER A 244 -10.15 19.04 7.59
CA SER A 244 -9.32 20.11 8.17
C SER A 244 -9.21 21.36 7.31
N ARG A 245 -9.22 21.23 5.97
CA ARG A 245 -9.17 22.39 5.07
C ARG A 245 -10.42 23.26 5.18
N ILE A 246 -11.57 22.64 5.38
CA ILE A 246 -12.87 23.31 5.47
C ILE A 246 -13.09 23.82 6.91
N ALA A 247 -12.70 23.03 7.91
CA ALA A 247 -12.89 23.34 9.32
C ALA A 247 -11.98 24.48 9.81
N GLY A 248 -10.78 24.62 9.23
CA GLY A 248 -9.78 25.58 9.67
C GLY A 248 -8.99 25.12 10.91
N PRO A 249 -7.85 25.75 11.19
CA PRO A 249 -6.85 25.25 12.14
C PRO A 249 -7.39 25.06 13.57
N ASP A 250 -8.15 26.01 14.11
CA ASP A 250 -8.62 25.95 15.50
C ASP A 250 -9.66 24.84 15.70
N ALA A 251 -10.55 24.64 14.73
CA ALA A 251 -11.54 23.56 14.79
C ALA A 251 -10.89 22.19 14.60
N THR A 252 -9.88 22.08 13.71
CA THR A 252 -9.08 20.87 13.57
C THR A 252 -8.36 20.54 14.86
N LEU A 253 -7.69 21.52 15.50
CA LEU A 253 -6.97 21.31 16.76
C LEU A 253 -7.90 20.75 17.85
N ARG A 254 -9.07 21.34 18.04
CA ARG A 254 -10.08 20.83 19.00
C ARG A 254 -10.49 19.40 18.70
N SER A 255 -10.63 19.05 17.43
CA SER A 255 -11.00 17.68 17.03
C SER A 255 -9.86 16.69 17.30
N VAL A 256 -8.62 17.08 17.04
CA VAL A 256 -7.43 16.27 17.36
C VAL A 256 -7.29 16.08 18.87
N ASP A 257 -7.44 17.14 19.66
CA ASP A 257 -7.38 17.07 21.12
C ASP A 257 -8.47 16.15 21.68
N LYS A 258 -9.70 16.26 21.16
CA LYS A 258 -10.79 15.36 21.51
C LYS A 258 -10.45 13.90 21.20
N LEU A 259 -9.94 13.62 20.00
CA LEU A 259 -9.50 12.27 19.60
C LEU A 259 -8.42 11.72 20.53
N LEU A 260 -7.41 12.53 20.86
CA LEU A 260 -6.30 12.12 21.74
C LEU A 260 -6.77 11.77 23.16
N VAL A 261 -7.76 12.50 23.69
CA VAL A 261 -8.30 12.29 25.04
C VAL A 261 -9.29 11.13 25.08
N GLU A 262 -10.25 11.10 24.16
CA GLU A 262 -11.38 10.16 24.20
C GLU A 262 -11.01 8.79 23.62
N MET A 263 -10.21 8.77 22.54
CA MET A 263 -9.95 7.54 21.78
C MET A 263 -8.56 6.96 22.04
N LYS A 264 -7.64 7.76 22.60
CA LYS A 264 -6.29 7.34 23.02
C LYS A 264 -5.60 6.43 21.98
N PRO A 265 -5.39 6.92 20.74
CA PRO A 265 -4.72 6.13 19.71
C PRO A 265 -3.31 5.76 20.18
N GLU A 266 -2.75 4.72 19.57
CA GLU A 266 -1.40 4.22 19.85
C GLU A 266 -0.58 4.08 18.55
N GLY A 267 0.71 3.82 18.68
CA GLY A 267 1.57 3.52 17.53
C GLY A 267 1.60 4.63 16.48
N ARG A 268 1.44 4.23 15.20
CA ARG A 268 1.42 5.16 14.06
C ARG A 268 0.24 6.14 14.09
N ASP A 269 -0.92 5.73 14.63
CA ASP A 269 -2.10 6.61 14.70
C ASP A 269 -1.89 7.73 15.72
N LEU A 270 -1.26 7.42 16.85
CA LEU A 270 -0.83 8.44 17.82
C LEU A 270 0.21 9.39 17.23
N GLN A 271 1.21 8.84 16.54
CA GLN A 271 2.22 9.63 15.86
C GLN A 271 1.59 10.62 14.88
N GLU A 272 0.65 10.16 14.06
CA GLU A 272 0.02 10.99 13.04
C GLU A 272 -0.89 12.07 13.65
N ALA A 273 -1.69 11.73 14.66
CA ALA A 273 -2.51 12.71 15.38
C ALA A 273 -1.65 13.81 16.03
N LEU A 274 -0.55 13.43 16.69
CA LEU A 274 0.38 14.38 17.31
C LEU A 274 1.17 15.19 16.28
N PHE A 275 1.53 14.60 15.14
CA PHE A 275 2.20 15.31 14.06
C PHE A 275 1.28 16.36 13.44
N LEU A 276 0.01 16.03 13.19
CA LEU A 276 -1.00 16.98 12.75
C LEU A 276 -1.20 18.11 13.77
N LYS A 277 -1.30 17.78 15.06
CA LYS A 277 -1.36 18.78 16.14
C LYS A 277 -0.16 19.72 16.09
N ALA A 278 1.05 19.17 15.99
CA ALA A 278 2.29 19.95 15.95
C ALA A 278 2.32 20.94 14.78
N GLN A 279 1.84 20.53 13.59
CA GLN A 279 1.75 21.41 12.42
C GLN A 279 0.79 22.59 12.64
N ILE A 280 -0.33 22.35 13.32
CA ILE A 280 -1.33 23.39 13.58
C ILE A 280 -0.80 24.41 14.59
N ILE A 281 -0.22 23.94 15.70
CA ILE A 281 0.22 24.82 16.80
C ILE A 281 1.60 25.43 16.58
N TYR A 282 2.34 25.05 15.53
CA TYR A 282 3.74 25.47 15.30
C TYR A 282 3.98 26.98 15.46
N ARG A 283 3.06 27.83 14.94
CA ARG A 283 3.18 29.29 15.00
C ARG A 283 2.67 29.91 16.30
N GLN A 284 1.89 29.17 17.08
CA GLN A 284 1.17 29.67 18.26
C GLN A 284 1.84 29.23 19.56
N ASP A 285 2.33 27.98 19.59
CA ASP A 285 2.93 27.34 20.77
C ASP A 285 4.15 26.52 20.34
N ARG A 286 5.32 27.15 20.42
CA ARG A 286 6.58 26.54 19.98
C ARG A 286 7.01 25.38 20.87
N GLU A 287 6.84 25.50 22.18
CA GLU A 287 7.22 24.43 23.12
C GLU A 287 6.24 23.26 23.04
N GLY A 288 4.93 23.51 22.95
CA GLY A 288 3.94 22.47 22.72
C GLY A 288 4.14 21.76 21.39
N CYS A 289 4.50 22.50 20.32
CA CYS A 289 4.86 21.91 19.03
C CYS A 289 6.05 20.94 19.18
N LYS A 290 7.14 21.38 19.83
CA LYS A 290 8.33 20.55 20.08
C LYS A 290 7.96 19.30 20.87
N GLN A 291 7.18 19.42 21.94
CA GLN A 291 6.79 18.30 22.78
C GLN A 291 5.88 17.30 22.03
N ALA A 292 4.96 17.80 21.21
CA ALA A 292 4.12 16.98 20.36
C ALA A 292 4.96 16.18 19.35
N LEU A 293 5.96 16.80 18.71
CA LEU A 293 6.90 16.14 17.80
C LEU A 293 7.73 15.05 18.50
N ILE A 294 8.29 15.32 19.68
CA ILE A 294 9.03 14.32 20.46
C ILE A 294 8.15 13.12 20.80
N THR A 295 6.91 13.39 21.22
CA THR A 295 5.96 12.32 21.58
C THR A 295 5.53 11.53 20.35
N ALA A 296 5.30 12.21 19.21
CA ALA A 296 4.99 11.58 17.94
C ALA A 296 6.13 10.67 17.44
N HIS A 297 7.39 11.11 17.59
CA HIS A 297 8.56 10.28 17.26
C HIS A 297 8.57 8.98 18.07
N LYS A 298 8.39 9.08 19.39
CA LYS A 298 8.37 7.92 20.30
C LYS A 298 7.23 6.94 20.03
N ALA A 299 6.09 7.43 19.56
CA ALA A 299 4.93 6.59 19.30
C ALA A 299 5.15 5.58 18.15
N ALA A 300 5.98 5.93 17.15
CA ALA A 300 6.36 5.00 16.08
C ALA A 300 7.77 5.34 15.55
N PRO A 301 8.85 4.98 16.27
CA PRO A 301 10.21 5.46 16.00
C PRO A 301 10.81 4.93 14.69
N ASP A 302 10.32 3.80 14.19
CA ASP A 302 10.82 3.15 12.97
C ASP A 302 10.07 3.61 11.69
N SER A 303 9.19 4.62 11.78
CA SER A 303 8.42 5.10 10.62
C SER A 303 9.16 6.16 9.79
N ASP A 304 8.79 6.32 8.52
CA ASP A 304 9.31 7.43 7.71
C ASP A 304 8.88 8.80 8.25
N THR A 305 7.72 8.87 8.90
CA THR A 305 7.28 10.05 9.65
C THR A 305 8.23 10.36 10.82
N ALA A 306 8.76 9.37 11.54
CA ALA A 306 9.76 9.57 12.59
C ALA A 306 11.08 10.12 12.03
N LYS A 307 11.54 9.63 10.86
CA LYS A 307 12.69 10.22 10.15
C LYS A 307 12.45 11.69 9.81
N ASN A 308 11.24 12.02 9.34
CA ASN A 308 10.87 13.41 9.06
C ASN A 308 10.84 14.28 10.33
N ILE A 309 10.23 13.77 11.40
CA ILE A 309 10.18 14.44 12.70
C ILE A 309 11.59 14.71 13.23
N SER A 310 12.51 13.74 13.12
CA SER A 310 13.92 13.90 13.53
C SER A 310 14.58 15.08 12.82
N ARG A 311 14.38 15.20 11.50
CA ARG A 311 14.88 16.32 10.70
C ARG A 311 14.29 17.66 11.17
N ILE A 312 12.98 17.73 11.42
CA ILE A 312 12.30 18.94 11.88
C ILE A 312 12.84 19.36 13.26
N LEU A 313 12.94 18.43 14.21
CA LEU A 313 13.48 18.68 15.54
C LEU A 313 14.91 19.22 15.48
N MET A 314 15.75 18.65 14.63
CA MET A 314 17.12 19.11 14.44
C MET A 314 17.17 20.50 13.78
N GLN A 315 16.48 20.69 12.66
CA GLN A 315 16.61 21.92 11.87
C GLN A 315 15.96 23.13 12.54
N VAL A 316 14.76 22.94 13.10
CA VAL A 316 13.89 24.01 13.61
C VAL A 316 14.05 24.24 15.12
N PHE A 317 14.26 23.17 15.89
CA PHE A 317 14.33 23.22 17.35
C PHE A 317 15.72 22.93 17.91
N LYS A 318 16.72 22.69 17.05
CA LYS A 318 18.10 22.34 17.46
C LYS A 318 18.15 21.21 18.49
N THR A 319 17.22 20.27 18.38
CA THR A 319 17.05 19.16 19.31
C THR A 319 17.38 17.86 18.60
N ALA A 320 18.41 17.16 19.06
CA ALA A 320 18.70 15.81 18.63
C ALA A 320 17.73 14.83 19.31
N ILE A 321 17.22 13.88 18.53
CA ILE A 321 16.53 12.71 19.03
C ILE A 321 17.17 11.51 18.34
N GLU A 322 17.43 10.44 19.07
CA GLU A 322 18.01 9.23 18.50
C GLU A 322 17.01 8.63 17.50
N SER A 323 17.31 8.79 16.21
CA SER A 323 16.79 7.87 15.20
C SER A 323 17.56 6.56 15.33
N LYS A 324 16.88 5.42 15.25
CA LYS A 324 17.56 4.13 15.11
C LYS A 324 18.53 4.22 13.92
N PRO A 325 19.79 3.78 14.05
CA PRO A 325 20.81 3.96 13.02
C PRO A 325 20.34 3.33 11.70
N GLU A 326 20.60 4.03 10.58
CA GLU A 326 20.49 3.41 9.26
C GLU A 326 21.40 2.17 9.20
N PRO A 327 21.01 1.11 8.47
CA PRO A 327 21.93 0.00 8.19
C PRO A 327 23.26 0.56 7.69
N PRO A 328 24.40 0.00 8.13
CA PRO A 328 25.71 0.55 7.77
C PRO A 328 25.81 0.69 6.25
N GLU A 329 26.27 1.87 5.82
CA GLU A 329 26.61 2.14 4.43
C GLU A 329 27.67 1.10 4.04
N ASN A 330 27.26 0.08 3.29
CA ASN A 330 28.15 -1.01 2.91
C ASN A 330 29.21 -0.38 2.00
N ASP A 331 30.45 -0.32 2.49
CA ASP A 331 31.61 0.21 1.77
C ASP A 331 31.69 -0.46 0.40
N ALA A 332 31.19 0.23 -0.62
CA ALA A 332 31.39 -0.18 -2.00
C ALA A 332 32.89 -0.08 -2.28
N PRO A 333 33.52 -1.11 -2.88
CA PRO A 333 34.92 -1.03 -3.24
C PRO A 333 35.12 0.15 -4.19
N GLN A 334 35.98 1.09 -3.79
CA GLN A 334 36.45 2.16 -4.68
C GLN A 334 37.22 1.55 -5.88
N PRO A 335 37.16 2.21 -7.05
CA PRO A 335 37.43 1.61 -8.36
C PRO A 335 38.81 0.98 -8.54
#